data_AF-A0A374BMB2-F1
#
_entry.id   AF-A0A374BMB2-F1
#
_cell.length_a   1.000
_cell.length_b   1.000
_cell.length_c   1.000
_cell.angle_alpha   90.00
_cell.angle_beta   90.00
_cell.angle_gamma   90.00
#
_symmetry.space_group_name_H-M   'P 1'
#
loop_
_entity.id
_entity.type
_entity.pdbx_description
1 polymer ?
#
loop_
_entity_poly.entity_id
_entity_poly.type
_entity_poly.pdbx_seq_one_letter_code
_entity_poly.pdbx_strand_id
1 'polypeptide(L)' 'MEINVSENKRIVEIWLTNQEQEDDSISEFVQNTADKYSDKKYKVAVFMSGDNDLFDCTEGLIEHNLCL' A
#
# COMPACT_ATOMS: atom_id res chain seq x y z
N MET A 1 -3.80 5.60 -6.89
CA MET A 1 -4.14 5.42 -5.48
C MET A 1 -5.52 4.80 -5.40
N GLU A 2 -5.68 3.80 -4.53
CA GLU A 2 -6.95 3.16 -4.24
C GLU A 2 -7.23 3.18 -2.73
N ILE A 3 -8.49 3.35 -2.34
CA ILE A 3 -8.89 3.38 -0.92
C ILE A 3 -10.07 2.43 -0.72
N ASN A 4 -9.88 1.45 0.15
CA ASN A 4 -10.90 0.47 0.50
C ASN A 4 -11.26 0.60 1.98
N VAL A 5 -12.56 0.72 2.27
CA VAL A 5 -13.07 0.82 3.64
C VAL A 5 -13.89 -0.42 3.96
N SER A 6 -13.38 -1.24 4.87
CA SER A 6 -14.09 -2.39 5.41
C SER A 6 -14.78 -2.01 6.71
N GLU A 7 -16.06 -1.64 6.62
CA GLU A 7 -16.87 -1.26 7.79
C GLU A 7 -16.96 -2.39 8.83
N ASN A 8 -17.13 -3.63 8.37
CA ASN A 8 -17.32 -4.82 9.18
C ASN A 8 -16.08 -5.10 10.04
N LYS A 9 -14.88 -4.88 9.46
CA LYS A 9 -13.59 -5.11 10.11
C LYS A 9 -13.04 -3.86 10.80
N ARG A 10 -13.64 -2.69 10.54
CA ARG A 10 -13.12 -1.36 10.87
C ARG A 10 -11.68 -1.19 10.39
N ILE A 11 -11.44 -1.52 9.13
CA ILE A 11 -10.12 -1.37 8.49
C ILE A 11 -10.28 -0.45 7.28
N VAL A 12 -9.35 0.50 7.14
CA VAL A 12 -9.14 1.28 5.92
C VAL A 12 -7.82 0.86 5.30
N GLU A 13 -7.85 0.52 4.03
CA GLU A 13 -6.68 0.14 3.24
C GLU A 13 -6.44 1.23 2.20
N ILE A 14 -5.24 1.79 2.18
CA ILE A 14 -4.81 2.81 1.20
C ILE A 14 -3.67 2.21 0.39
N TRP A 15 -3.82 2.17 -0.92
CA TRP A 15 -2.85 1.60 -1.85
C TRP A 15 -2.26 2.70 -2.72
N LEU A 16 -0.94 2.85 -2.67
CA LEU A 16 -0.17 3.86 -3.40
C LEU A 16 0.72 3.18 -4.44
N THR A 17 0.76 3.75 -5.64
CA THR A 17 1.82 3.42 -6.60
C THR A 17 3.14 4.07 -6.19
N ASN A 18 4.24 3.61 -6.78
CA ASN A 18 5.57 4.13 -6.49
C ASN A 18 5.73 5.62 -6.85
N GLN A 19 5.05 6.09 -7.90
CA GLN A 19 5.06 7.51 -8.27
C GLN A 19 4.24 8.37 -7.29
N GLU A 20 3.14 7.82 -6.77
CA GLU A 20 2.24 8.58 -5.89
C GLU A 20 2.78 8.76 -4.48
N GLN A 21 3.60 7.82 -3.99
CA GLN A 21 4.23 7.96 -2.67
C GLN A 21 5.33 9.05 -2.63
N GLU A 22 5.85 9.49 -3.79
CA GLU A 22 6.83 10.58 -3.87
C GLU A 22 6.17 11.97 -3.91
N ASP A 23 4.84 12.04 -4.05
CA ASP A 23 4.09 13.29 -4.07
C ASP A 23 3.74 13.73 -2.64
N ASP A 24 4.25 14.90 -2.24
CA ASP A 24 4.00 15.50 -0.92
C ASP A 24 2.50 15.72 -0.65
N SER A 25 1.72 16.04 -1.67
CA SER A 25 0.27 16.28 -1.53
C SER A 25 -0.49 14.97 -1.25
N ILE A 26 -0.01 13.85 -1.81
CA ILE A 26 -0.55 12.52 -1.54
C ILE A 26 -0.15 12.08 -0.13
N SER A 27 1.09 12.33 0.28
CA SER A 27 1.56 12.03 1.64
C SER A 27 0.73 12.77 2.69
N GLU A 28 0.44 14.06 2.48
CA GLU A 28 -0.42 14.85 3.36
C GLU A 28 -1.86 14.32 3.37
N PHE A 29 -2.40 13.96 2.20
CA PHE A 29 -3.74 13.36 2.11
C PHE A 29 -3.84 12.03 2.88
N VAL A 30 -2.84 11.17 2.77
CA VAL A 30 -2.77 9.87 3.46
C VAL A 30 -2.73 10.09 4.97
N GLN A 31 -1.89 11.01 5.45
CA GLN A 31 -1.79 11.35 6.87
C GLN A 31 -3.13 11.88 7.41
N ASN A 32 -3.74 12.86 6.73
CA ASN A 32 -5.04 13.41 7.12
C ASN A 32 -6.15 12.35 7.13
N THR A 33 -6.11 11.42 6.18
CA THR A 33 -7.05 10.29 6.13
C THR A 33 -6.81 9.34 7.30
N ALA A 34 -5.55 9.01 7.59
CA ALA A 34 -5.18 8.15 8.71
C ALA A 34 -5.65 8.71 10.05
N ASP A 35 -5.46 10.00 10.29
CA ASP A 35 -5.89 10.68 11.53
C ASP A 35 -7.41 10.65 11.68
N LYS A 36 -8.14 11.02 10.62
CA LYS A 36 -9.61 11.01 10.59
C LYS A 36 -10.23 9.64 10.91
N TYR A 37 -9.60 8.56 10.46
CA TYR A 37 -10.10 7.20 10.69
C TYR A 37 -9.61 6.61 12.01
N SER A 38 -8.42 7.01 12.47
CA SER A 38 -7.91 6.66 13.80
C SER A 38 -8.81 7.21 14.91
N ASP A 39 -9.29 8.45 14.78
CA ASP A 39 -10.26 9.06 15.71
C ASP A 39 -11.56 8.25 15.81
N LYS A 40 -11.95 7.60 14.70
CA LYS A 40 -13.13 6.73 14.63
C LYS A 40 -12.86 5.29 15.08
N LYS A 41 -11.64 5.00 15.56
CA LYS A 41 -11.17 3.68 15.99
C LYS A 41 -11.13 2.64 14.85
N TYR A 42 -10.82 3.08 13.64
CA TYR A 42 -10.49 2.20 12.53
C TYR A 42 -8.99 1.92 12.55
N LYS A 43 -8.59 0.73 12.10
CA LYS A 43 -7.19 0.46 11.75
C LYS A 43 -6.95 0.98 10.34
N VAL A 44 -5.85 1.67 10.12
CA VAL A 44 -5.46 2.15 8.80
C VAL A 44 -4.22 1.39 8.37
N ALA A 45 -4.27 0.76 7.20
CA ALA A 45 -3.16 0.07 6.56
C ALA A 45 -2.81 0.80 5.27
N VAL A 46 -1.54 1.19 5.12
CA VAL A 46 -1.04 1.85 3.93
C VAL A 46 -0.08 0.90 3.22
N PHE A 47 -0.39 0.58 1.98
CA PHE A 47 0.42 -0.26 1.10
C PHE A 47 1.11 0.62 0.08
N MET A 48 2.44 0.57 0.10
CA MET A 48 3.32 1.36 -0.76
C MET A 48 3.96 0.43 -1.79
N SER A 49 3.76 0.72 -3.07
CA SER A 49 4.39 -0.07 -4.13
C SER A 49 5.90 0.13 -4.12
N GLY A 50 6.64 -0.96 -4.13
CA GLY A 50 8.09 -0.96 -4.34
C GLY A 50 8.47 -0.50 -5.76
N ASP A 51 9.78 -0.35 -5.96
CA ASP A 51 10.45 0.06 -7.19
C ASP A 51 10.83 -1.11 -8.10
N ASN A 52 10.85 -2.33 -7.56
CA ASN A 52 11.26 -3.52 -8.30
C ASN A 52 10.24 -3.90 -9.39
N ASP A 53 10.77 -4.30 -10.54
CA ASP A 53 9.97 -4.80 -11.65
C ASP A 53 9.38 -6.17 -11.32
N LEU A 54 8.10 -6.37 -11.68
CA LEU A 54 7.37 -7.59 -11.37
C LEU A 54 7.90 -8.79 -12.16
N PHE A 55 8.33 -8.59 -13.41
CA PHE A 55 8.88 -9.65 -14.23
C PHE A 55 10.20 -10.14 -13.63
N ASP A 56 11.12 -9.22 -13.33
CA ASP A 56 12.43 -9.55 -12.75
C ASP A 56 12.28 -10.27 -11.40
N CYS A 57 11.38 -9.80 -10.55
CA CYS A 57 11.09 -10.46 -9.26
C CYS A 57 10.54 -11.88 -9.45
N THR A 58 9.68 -12.08 -10.45
CA THR A 58 9.05 -13.38 -10.71
C THR A 58 10.05 -14.34 -11.33
N GLU A 59 10.88 -13.88 -12.27
CA GLU A 59 11.95 -14.67 -12.86
C GLU A 59 12.94 -15.14 -11.79
N GLY A 60 13.46 -14.22 -10.97
CA GLY A 60 14.39 -14.56 -9.89
C GLY A 60 13.79 -15.54 -8.88
N LEU A 61 12.49 -15.44 -8.57
CA LEU A 61 11.79 -16.39 -7.70
C LEU A 61 11.69 -17.79 -8.34
N ILE A 62 11.39 -17.85 -9.63
CA ILE A 62 11.30 -19.12 -10.37
C ILE A 62 12.68 -19.77 -10.45
N GLU A 63 13.72 -19.01 -10.81
CA GLU A 63 15.10 -19.51 -10.86
C GLU A 63 15.56 -20.04 -9.50
N HIS A 64 15.32 -19.29 -8.43
CA HIS A 64 15.64 -19.72 -7.07
C HIS A 64 14.99 -21.06 -6.70
N ASN A 65 13.72 -21.25 -7.07
CA ASN A 65 12.96 -22.45 -6.74
C ASN A 65 13.28 -23.65 -7.65
N LEU A 66 13.71 -23.41 -8.90
CA LEU A 66 14.04 -24.46 -9.86
C LEU A 66 15.52 -24.89 -9.81
N CYS A 67 16.42 -24.07 -9.27
CA CYS A 67 17.83 -24.43 -9.04
C CYS A 67 18.05 -25.32 -7.78
N LEU A 68 17.14 -26.27 -7.52
CA LEU A 68 17.31 -27.33 -6.53
C LEU A 68 17.95 -28.59 -7.14
#